data_AF-A0A6A2FHX4-F1
#
_entry.id   AF-A0A6A2FHX4-F1
#
_cell.length_a   1.000
_cell.length_b   1.000
_cell.length_c   1.000
_cell.angle_alpha   90.00
_cell.angle_beta   90.00
_cell.angle_gamma   90.00
#
_symmetry.space_group_name_H-M   'P 1'
#
loop_
_entity.id
_entity.type
_entity.pdbx_description
1 polymer ?
#
loop_
_entity_poly.entity_id
_entity_poly.type
_entity_poly.pdbx_seq_one_letter_code
_entity_poly.pdbx_strand_id
1 'polypeptide(L)'
;MEHRELEKIFVDFIQNNKGYGKATIIYEAKLKSINESNSSPWRADILIIDSENDEYLALVEIKASKQKKDLINELRKIERYLKEIGKEDLPFFIVSSENEGDFNIHILSEDKVKEVSKDDFPSFEVLEAKVRADAKI
;
A
#
# COMPACT_ATOMS: atom_id res chain seq x y z
N MET A 1 -1.79 12.13 -15.73
CA MET A 1 -2.27 10.74 -15.76
C MET A 1 -3.49 10.63 -14.86
N GLU A 2 -4.53 9.90 -15.29
CA GLU A 2 -5.74 9.70 -14.48
C GLU A 2 -5.54 8.62 -13.41
N HIS A 3 -6.32 8.68 -12.32
CA HIS A 3 -6.18 7.75 -11.19
C HIS A 3 -6.30 6.26 -11.61
N ARG A 4 -7.30 5.92 -12.43
CA ARG A 4 -7.49 4.53 -12.92
C ARG A 4 -6.38 4.06 -13.84
N GLU A 5 -5.80 4.97 -14.61
CA GLU A 5 -4.69 4.65 -15.50
C GLU A 5 -3.42 4.35 -14.69
N LEU A 6 -3.15 5.17 -13.67
CA LEU A 6 -2.04 4.96 -12.74
C LEU A 6 -2.18 3.65 -11.96
N GLU A 7 -3.38 3.37 -11.44
CA GLU A 7 -3.69 2.11 -10.75
C GLU A 7 -3.38 0.91 -11.66
N LYS A 8 -3.85 0.96 -12.91
CA LYS A 8 -3.63 -0.11 -13.88
C LYS A 8 -2.14 -0.33 -14.16
N ILE A 9 -1.38 0.74 -14.43
CA ILE A 9 0.05 0.65 -14.72
C ILE A 9 0.80 0.05 -13.53
N PHE A 10 0.46 0.45 -12.30
CA PHE A 10 1.05 -0.10 -11.09
C PHE A 10 0.72 -1.59 -10.92
N VAL A 11 -0.55 -1.98 -11.10
CA VAL A 11 -0.97 -3.38 -11.00
C VAL A 11 -0.26 -4.24 -12.04
N ASP A 12 -0.17 -3.78 -13.29
CA ASP A 12 0.56 -4.46 -14.36
C ASP A 12 2.05 -4.61 -13.98
N PHE A 13 2.65 -3.61 -13.35
CA PHE A 13 4.03 -3.71 -12.86
C PHE A 13 4.21 -4.81 -11.81
N ILE A 14 3.40 -4.82 -10.75
CA ILE A 14 3.56 -5.81 -9.66
C ILE A 14 3.25 -7.24 -10.11
N GLN A 15 2.28 -7.42 -11.01
CA GLN A 15 1.94 -8.74 -11.54
C GLN A 15 3.05 -9.29 -12.45
N ASN A 16 3.58 -8.46 -13.35
CA ASN A 16 4.55 -8.92 -14.34
C ASN A 16 5.99 -9.00 -13.81
N ASN A 17 6.34 -8.18 -12.81
CA ASN A 17 7.74 -8.03 -12.37
C ASN A 17 7.99 -8.45 -10.92
N LYS A 18 6.94 -8.59 -10.10
CA LYS A 18 7.09 -8.80 -8.65
C LYS A 18 6.37 -10.03 -8.11
N GLY A 19 5.73 -10.81 -8.99
CA GLY A 19 5.15 -12.11 -8.66
C GLY A 19 3.78 -12.06 -7.98
N TYR A 20 3.07 -10.92 -8.05
CA TYR A 20 1.76 -10.78 -7.41
C TYR A 20 0.69 -11.47 -8.26
N GLY A 21 -0.08 -12.38 -7.66
CA GLY A 21 -1.20 -13.03 -8.31
C GLY A 21 -2.42 -12.11 -8.42
N LYS A 22 -3.33 -12.38 -9.36
CA LYS A 22 -4.60 -11.62 -9.45
C LYS A 22 -5.46 -11.77 -8.20
N ALA A 23 -5.45 -12.96 -7.58
CA ALA A 23 -6.22 -13.26 -6.38
C ALA A 23 -5.66 -12.58 -5.11
N THR A 24 -4.43 -12.06 -5.16
CA THR A 24 -3.76 -11.44 -4.02
C THR A 24 -4.02 -9.93 -3.92
N ILE A 25 -4.84 -9.36 -4.83
CA ILE A 25 -5.10 -7.93 -4.97
C ILE A 25 -6.59 -7.68 -4.75
N ILE A 26 -6.91 -6.91 -3.70
CA ILE A 26 -8.26 -6.44 -3.42
C ILE A 26 -8.33 -4.94 -3.69
N TYR A 27 -9.23 -4.54 -4.57
CA TYR A 27 -9.50 -3.14 -4.90
C TYR A 27 -10.50 -2.52 -3.93
N GLU A 28 -10.37 -1.22 -3.65
CA GLU A 28 -11.28 -0.46 -2.81
C GLU A 28 -11.55 -1.11 -1.44
N ALA A 29 -10.51 -1.69 -0.84
CA ALA A 29 -10.62 -2.52 0.35
C ALA A 29 -11.05 -1.68 1.56
N LYS A 30 -12.20 -2.02 2.14
CA LYS A 30 -12.72 -1.39 3.36
C LYS A 30 -12.14 -2.05 4.58
N LEU A 31 -11.35 -1.30 5.33
CA LEU A 31 -10.83 -1.72 6.62
C LEU A 31 -11.69 -1.10 7.73
N LYS A 32 -11.94 -1.84 8.81
CA LYS A 32 -12.72 -1.38 9.96
C LYS A 32 -11.82 -1.22 11.17
N SER A 33 -11.99 -0.12 11.91
CA SER A 33 -11.33 0.11 13.20
C SER A 33 -11.67 -1.01 14.19
N ILE A 34 -10.69 -1.38 15.01
CA ILE A 34 -10.90 -2.31 16.14
C ILE A 34 -11.70 -1.62 17.25
N ASN A 35 -11.54 -0.30 17.41
CA ASN A 35 -11.94 0.40 18.63
C ASN A 35 -13.21 1.26 18.52
N GLU A 36 -13.82 1.45 17.34
CA GLU A 36 -15.02 2.29 17.23
C GLU A 36 -16.06 1.77 16.23
N SER A 37 -17.28 1.52 16.72
CA SER A 37 -18.47 1.24 15.90
C SER A 37 -18.94 2.46 15.07
N ASN A 38 -18.40 3.66 15.33
CA ASN A 38 -18.79 4.93 14.69
C ASN A 38 -17.70 5.57 13.82
N SER A 39 -16.51 4.96 13.72
CA SER A 39 -15.48 5.45 12.79
C SER A 39 -15.86 5.04 11.36
N SER A 40 -15.80 5.99 10.42
CA SER A 40 -16.03 5.67 9.01
C SER A 40 -14.92 4.71 8.55
N PRO A 41 -15.25 3.59 7.88
CA PRO A 41 -14.25 2.65 7.41
C PRO A 41 -13.30 3.38 6.46
N TRP A 42 -12.00 3.25 6.70
CA TRP A 42 -11.02 3.71 5.74
C TRP A 42 -11.03 2.75 4.55
N ARG A 43 -10.80 3.31 3.37
CA ARG A 43 -10.79 2.57 2.13
C ARG A 43 -9.41 2.71 1.52
N ALA A 44 -8.74 1.58 1.37
CA ALA A 44 -7.52 1.48 0.59
C ALA A 44 -7.88 1.44 -0.90
N ASP A 45 -7.10 2.08 -1.76
CA ASP A 45 -7.24 1.86 -3.21
C ASP A 45 -6.92 0.39 -3.53
N ILE A 46 -5.82 -0.14 -2.99
CA ILE A 46 -5.43 -1.55 -3.10
C ILE A 46 -5.00 -2.11 -1.74
N LEU A 47 -5.49 -3.30 -1.40
CA LEU A 47 -4.97 -4.16 -0.34
C LEU A 47 -4.35 -5.41 -0.98
N ILE A 48 -3.12 -5.70 -0.56
CA ILE A 48 -2.40 -6.93 -0.93
C ILE A 48 -2.60 -7.94 0.18
N ILE A 49 -3.06 -9.13 -0.17
CA ILE A 49 -3.32 -10.22 0.77
C ILE A 49 -2.56 -11.49 0.40
N ASP A 50 -2.30 -12.30 1.41
CA ASP A 50 -2.07 -13.73 1.25
C ASP A 50 -3.41 -14.43 1.48
N SER A 51 -4.05 -14.82 0.38
CA SER A 51 -5.36 -15.48 0.43
C SER A 51 -5.33 -16.90 1.01
N GLU A 52 -4.16 -17.55 1.01
CA GLU A 52 -4.03 -18.91 1.55
C GLU A 52 -3.96 -18.87 3.07
N ASN A 53 -3.32 -17.85 3.63
CA ASN A 53 -3.12 -17.69 5.07
C ASN A 53 -4.05 -16.65 5.74
N ASP A 54 -4.95 -16.01 4.97
CA ASP A 54 -5.85 -14.95 5.44
C ASP A 54 -5.11 -13.75 6.08
N GLU A 55 -3.97 -13.37 5.47
CA GLU A 55 -3.09 -12.31 6.00
C GLU A 55 -3.06 -11.08 5.11
N TYR A 56 -2.89 -9.91 5.75
CA TYR A 56 -2.65 -8.65 5.05
C TYR A 56 -1.15 -8.46 4.87
N LEU A 57 -0.72 -8.24 3.62
CA LEU A 57 0.68 -8.12 3.27
C LEU A 57 1.13 -6.67 3.06
N ALA A 58 0.29 -5.83 2.45
CA ALA A 58 0.56 -4.41 2.27
C ALA A 58 -0.69 -3.62 1.84
N LEU A 59 -0.63 -2.30 1.99
CA LEU A 59 -1.58 -1.34 1.43
C LEU A 59 -0.94 -0.46 0.37
N VAL A 60 -1.71 -0.10 -0.65
CA VAL A 60 -1.28 0.83 -1.68
C VAL A 60 -2.36 1.88 -1.92
N GLU A 61 -1.94 3.14 -1.93
CA GLU A 61 -2.77 4.31 -2.22
C GLU A 61 -2.31 4.98 -3.51
N ILE A 62 -3.25 5.23 -4.42
CA ILE A 62 -3.01 5.82 -5.73
C ILE A 62 -3.32 7.33 -5.67
N LYS A 63 -2.31 8.16 -5.98
CA LYS A 63 -2.40 9.62 -5.95
C LYS A 63 -1.91 10.22 -7.26
N ALA A 64 -2.82 10.33 -8.22
CA ALA A 64 -2.55 10.81 -9.58
C ALA A 64 -2.00 12.25 -9.71
N SER A 65 -2.26 13.12 -8.72
CA SER A 65 -1.81 14.51 -8.73
C SER A 65 -1.64 15.00 -7.29
N LYS A 66 -0.42 14.97 -6.75
CA LYS A 66 -0.13 15.55 -5.44
C LYS A 66 1.22 16.25 -5.39
N GLN A 67 1.26 17.38 -4.68
CA GLN A 67 2.52 18.03 -4.32
C GLN A 67 3.18 17.24 -3.18
N LYS A 68 4.51 17.27 -3.05
CA LYS A 68 5.25 16.53 -2.01
C LYS A 68 4.76 16.77 -0.58
N LYS A 69 4.26 17.97 -0.26
CA LYS A 69 3.67 18.28 1.06
C LYS A 69 2.40 17.49 1.36
N ASP A 70 1.62 17.15 0.33
CA ASP A 70 0.41 16.36 0.49
C ASP A 70 0.72 14.89 0.76
N LEU A 71 1.87 14.39 0.29
CA LEU A 71 2.31 13.02 0.52
C LEU A 71 2.61 12.73 1.99
N ILE A 72 3.32 13.63 2.70
CA ILE A 72 3.62 13.45 4.13
C ILE A 72 2.33 13.34 4.95
N ASN A 73 1.36 14.22 4.69
CA ASN A 73 0.11 14.24 5.43
C ASN A 73 -0.72 12.97 5.18
N GLU A 74 -0.75 12.48 3.94
CA GLU A 74 -1.41 11.21 3.64
C GLU A 74 -0.71 10.03 4.30
N LEU A 75 0.61 9.94 4.20
CA LEU A 75 1.36 8.85 4.83
C LEU A 75 1.11 8.80 6.34
N ARG A 76 1.11 9.95 7.03
CA ARG A 76 0.79 10.04 8.46
C ARG A 76 -0.66 9.67 8.77
N LYS A 77 -1.60 10.01 7.89
CA LYS A 77 -3.00 9.61 8.03
C LYS A 77 -3.14 8.09 7.94
N ILE A 78 -2.44 7.46 7.00
CA ILE A 78 -2.43 5.99 6.84
C ILE A 78 -1.78 5.34 8.06
N GLU A 79 -0.62 5.83 8.51
CA GLU A 79 0.06 5.32 9.71
C GLU A 79 -0.84 5.37 10.94
N ARG A 80 -1.52 6.50 11.19
CA ARG A 80 -2.48 6.61 12.30
C ARG A 80 -3.62 5.60 12.15
N TYR A 81 -4.14 5.45 10.94
CA TYR A 81 -5.21 4.50 10.68
C TYR A 81 -4.78 3.04 10.92
N LEU A 82 -3.57 2.68 10.50
CA LEU A 82 -2.98 1.37 10.76
C LEU A 82 -2.90 1.06 12.27
N LYS A 83 -2.56 2.06 13.08
CA LYS A 83 -2.60 1.98 14.55
C LYS A 83 -4.02 1.73 15.08
N GLU A 84 -5.02 2.43 14.54
CA GLU A 84 -6.43 2.26 14.93
C GLU A 84 -6.99 0.86 14.58
N ILE A 85 -6.43 0.18 13.58
CA ILE A 85 -6.81 -1.19 13.20
C ILE A 85 -5.83 -2.27 13.73
N GLY A 86 -4.89 -1.91 14.61
CA GLY A 86 -3.92 -2.87 15.18
C GLY A 86 -3.00 -3.53 14.16
N LYS A 87 -2.69 -2.84 13.05
CA LYS A 87 -1.81 -3.31 11.96
C LYS A 87 -0.65 -2.32 11.74
N GLU A 88 -0.02 -1.88 12.83
CA GLU A 88 1.03 -0.83 12.82
C GLU A 88 2.21 -1.16 11.91
N ASP A 89 2.57 -2.44 11.81
CA ASP A 89 3.72 -2.92 11.04
C ASP A 89 3.38 -3.26 9.58
N LEU A 90 2.11 -3.13 9.18
CA LEU A 90 1.66 -3.42 7.82
C LEU A 90 2.31 -2.44 6.85
N PRO A 91 3.13 -2.92 5.89
CA PRO A 91 3.71 -2.05 4.87
C PRO A 91 2.64 -1.27 4.12
N PHE A 92 2.90 0.01 3.87
CA PHE A 92 2.03 0.84 3.03
C PHE A 92 2.84 1.70 2.08
N PHE A 93 2.28 1.89 0.89
CA PHE A 93 2.93 2.61 -0.21
C PHE A 93 1.97 3.65 -0.80
N ILE A 94 2.49 4.79 -1.20
CA ILE A 94 1.77 5.73 -2.07
C ILE A 94 2.38 5.66 -3.45
N VAL A 95 1.55 5.39 -4.45
CA VAL A 95 1.92 5.45 -5.86
C VAL A 95 1.44 6.77 -6.42
N SER A 96 2.35 7.54 -7.01
CA SER A 96 2.04 8.82 -7.65
C SER A 96 2.63 8.89 -9.05
N SER A 97 2.26 9.90 -9.83
CA SER A 97 2.77 10.12 -11.18
C SER A 97 3.22 11.57 -11.30
N GLU A 98 4.51 11.79 -11.49
CA GLU A 98 5.07 13.11 -11.82
C GLU A 98 5.13 13.34 -13.35
N ASN A 99 5.09 12.28 -14.16
CA ASN A 99 5.19 12.32 -15.62
C ASN A 99 4.16 11.41 -16.28
N GLU A 100 3.67 11.78 -17.47
CA GLU A 100 2.81 10.89 -18.27
C GLU A 100 3.52 9.57 -18.61
N GLY A 101 2.82 8.46 -18.43
CA GLY A 101 3.29 7.11 -18.73
C GLY A 101 4.15 6.43 -17.66
N ASP A 102 4.52 7.09 -16.56
CA ASP A 102 5.30 6.48 -15.48
C ASP A 102 4.76 6.82 -14.08
N PHE A 103 5.24 6.07 -13.08
CA PHE A 103 4.89 6.22 -11.68
C PHE A 103 6.10 6.13 -10.74
N ASN A 104 5.94 6.78 -9.59
CA ASN A 104 6.87 6.77 -8.46
C ASN A 104 6.18 6.09 -7.26
N ILE A 105 6.99 5.43 -6.42
CA ILE A 105 6.52 4.74 -5.22
C ILE A 105 7.11 5.44 -4.01
N HIS A 106 6.29 5.76 -3.03
CA HIS A 106 6.69 6.52 -1.85
C HIS A 106 6.33 5.77 -0.57
N ILE A 107 7.23 5.88 0.41
CA ILE A 107 7.02 5.41 1.77
C ILE A 107 7.31 6.53 2.78
N LEU A 108 6.84 6.34 4.01
CA LEU A 108 7.28 7.13 5.16
C LEU A 108 8.45 6.42 5.83
N SER A 109 9.57 7.11 5.97
CA SER A 109 10.75 6.61 6.69
C SER A 109 11.32 7.76 7.50
N GLU A 110 11.45 7.59 8.82
CA GLU A 110 12.01 8.62 9.72
C GLU A 110 11.34 10.00 9.52
N ASP A 111 10.01 10.04 9.47
CA ASP A 111 9.21 11.26 9.23
C ASP A 111 9.44 11.95 7.88
N LYS A 112 10.13 11.31 6.94
CA LYS A 112 10.39 11.83 5.60
C LYS A 112 9.76 10.95 4.54
N VAL A 113 9.24 11.58 3.49
CA VAL A 113 8.87 10.88 2.26
C VAL A 113 10.15 10.40 1.59
N LYS A 114 10.25 9.09 1.39
CA LYS A 114 11.31 8.47 0.61
C LYS A 114 10.71 7.81 -0.61
N GLU A 115 11.36 8.00 -1.76
CA GLU A 115 11.03 7.25 -2.97
C GLU A 115 11.69 5.87 -2.94
N VAL A 116 10.93 4.85 -3.31
CA VAL A 116 11.38 3.47 -3.47
C VAL A 116 11.54 3.21 -4.95
N SER A 117 12.72 2.73 -5.36
CA SER A 117 12.93 2.36 -6.75
C SER A 117 12.05 1.16 -7.12
N LYS A 118 11.69 1.03 -8.41
CA LYS A 118 10.92 -0.11 -8.87
C LYS A 118 11.65 -1.44 -8.60
N ASP A 119 12.98 -1.45 -8.66
CA ASP A 119 13.79 -2.64 -8.36
C ASP A 119 13.73 -3.01 -6.87
N ASP A 120 13.76 -2.01 -5.99
CA ASP A 120 13.69 -2.20 -4.53
C ASP A 120 12.28 -2.45 -3.99
N PHE A 121 11.23 -2.25 -4.81
CA PHE A 121 9.87 -2.60 -4.40
C PHE A 121 9.79 -4.11 -4.10
N PRO A 122 9.21 -4.51 -2.95
CA PRO A 122 9.25 -5.90 -2.52
C PRO A 122 8.53 -6.83 -3.52
N SER A 123 9.03 -8.06 -3.65
CA SER A 123 8.26 -9.12 -4.29
C SER A 123 7.17 -9.64 -3.36
N PHE A 124 6.20 -10.36 -3.92
CA PHE A 124 5.17 -11.03 -3.13
C PHE A 124 5.79 -11.94 -2.05
N GLU A 125 6.77 -12.77 -2.43
CA GLU A 125 7.49 -13.68 -1.52
C GLU A 125 8.17 -12.93 -0.36
N VAL A 126 8.74 -11.75 -0.61
CA VAL A 126 9.38 -10.94 0.43
C VAL A 126 8.35 -10.42 1.44
N LEU A 127 7.18 -9.99 0.98
CA LEU A 127 6.11 -9.55 1.88
C LEU A 127 5.56 -10.72 2.72
N GLU A 128 5.33 -11.88 2.11
CA GLU A 128 4.91 -13.08 2.84
C GLU A 128 5.93 -13.49 3.91
N ALA A 129 7.21 -13.53 3.53
CA ALA A 129 8.28 -13.90 4.45
C ALA A 129 8.35 -12.95 5.66
N LYS A 130 8.12 -11.65 5.44
CA LYS A 130 8.06 -10.66 6.52
C LYS A 130 6.92 -10.95 7.50
N VAL A 131 5.69 -11.09 7.00
CA VAL A 131 4.52 -11.36 7.86
C VAL A 131 4.69 -12.66 8.65
N ARG A 132 5.23 -13.72 8.02
CA ARG A 132 5.49 -14.99 8.70
C ARG A 132 6.59 -14.90 9.76
N ALA A 133 7.58 -14.01 9.59
CA ALA A 133 8.62 -13.78 10.58
C ALA A 133 8.04 -13.02 11.79
N ASP A 134 7.21 -12.01 11.54
CA ASP A 134 6.58 -11.19 12.59
C ASP A 134 5.56 -12.00 13.41
N ALA A 135 4.89 -13.00 12.81
CA ALA A 135 3.93 -13.89 13.50
C ALA A 135 4.56 -14.98 14.39
N LYS A 136 5.89 -15.19 14.32
CA LYS A 136 6.59 -16.24 15.09
C LYS A 136 7.10 -15.79 16.47
N ILE A 137 6.63 -14.65 16.97
CA ILE A 137 7.05 -14.04 18.26
C ILE A 137 5.99 -14.29 19.34
#